data_AF-C7HTX9-F1
#
_entry.id   AF-C7HTX9-F1
#
_cell.length_a   1.000
_cell.length_b   1.000
_cell.length_c   1.000
_cell.angle_alpha   90.00
_cell.angle_beta   90.00
_cell.angle_gamma   90.00
#
_symmetry.space_group_name_H-M   'P 1'
#
loop_
_entity.id
_entity.type
_entity.pdbx_description
1 polymer ?
#
loop_
_entity_poly.entity_id
_entity_poly.type
_entity_poly.pdbx_seq_one_letter_code
_entity_poly.pdbx_strand_id
1 'polypeptide(L)'
;MAGLITLVANNISKLIVLPILALVIIGLTYFISKNNDDKIVKFYPSFIIGIVGLAIGIIAFVNLTTAIGLNLAWIGVILLSNAFIGIFAAIIIDLVNGVKEDSNQQKKVKKNAKK
;
A
#
# COMPACT_ATOMS: atom_id res chain seq x y z
N MET A 1 -3.04 2.19 -34.23
CA MET A 1 -2.14 1.92 -33.09
C MET A 1 -1.89 3.13 -32.18
N ALA A 2 -2.52 4.30 -32.40
CA ALA A 2 -2.42 5.44 -31.47
C ALA A 2 -3.43 5.41 -30.30
N GLY A 3 -4.54 4.67 -30.41
CA GLY A 3 -5.69 4.78 -29.49
C GLY A 3 -5.37 4.54 -28.01
N LEU A 4 -4.60 3.49 -27.67
CA LEU A 4 -4.25 3.19 -26.27
C LEU A 4 -3.29 4.22 -25.67
N ILE A 5 -2.29 4.66 -26.45
CA ILE A 5 -1.30 5.65 -25.99
C ILE A 5 -1.98 7.01 -25.77
N THR A 6 -2.88 7.41 -26.66
CA THR A 6 -3.67 8.65 -26.50
C THR A 6 -4.63 8.55 -25.30
N LEU A 7 -5.22 7.37 -25.06
CA LEU A 7 -6.04 7.12 -23.85
C LEU A 7 -5.24 7.26 -22.56
N VAL A 8 -4.02 6.74 -22.52
CA VAL A 8 -3.11 6.85 -21.36
C VAL A 8 -2.68 8.30 -21.17
N ALA A 9 -2.24 8.96 -22.25
CA ALA A 9 -1.80 10.36 -22.22
C ALA A 9 -2.89 11.30 -21.70
N ASN A 10 -4.14 11.09 -22.10
CA ASN A 10 -5.28 11.90 -21.65
C ASN A 10 -5.71 11.66 -20.19
N ASN A 11 -5.25 10.57 -19.56
CA ASN A 11 -5.58 10.22 -18.18
C ASN A 11 -4.38 10.33 -17.23
N ILE A 12 -3.20 10.76 -17.69
CA ILE A 12 -1.99 10.97 -16.87
C ILE A 12 -2.24 11.90 -15.69
N SER A 13 -3.07 12.93 -15.84
CA SER A 13 -3.39 13.85 -14.73
C SER A 13 -4.05 13.15 -13.54
N LYS A 14 -4.75 12.03 -13.77
CA LYS A 14 -5.38 11.21 -12.72
C LYS A 14 -4.35 10.38 -11.93
N LEU A 15 -3.12 10.22 -12.43
CA LEU A 15 -2.07 9.48 -11.72
C LEU A 15 -1.51 10.25 -10.52
N ILE A 16 -1.76 11.56 -10.40
CA ILE A 16 -1.35 12.33 -9.21
C ILE A 16 -2.01 11.83 -7.91
N VAL A 17 -3.12 11.10 -8.05
CA VAL A 17 -3.80 10.44 -6.92
C VAL A 17 -2.97 9.29 -6.35
N LEU A 18 -2.10 8.62 -7.14
CA LEU A 18 -1.25 7.55 -6.65
C LEU A 18 -0.37 7.95 -5.46
N PRO A 19 0.48 8.99 -5.55
CA PRO A 19 1.39 9.33 -4.46
C PRO A 19 0.65 9.78 -3.19
N ILE A 20 -0.48 10.48 -3.33
CA ILE A 20 -1.30 10.91 -2.19
C ILE A 20 -1.88 9.69 -1.47
N LEU A 21 -2.49 8.77 -2.22
CA LEU A 21 -3.08 7.56 -1.66
C LEU A 21 -2.01 6.67 -1.02
N ALA A 22 -0.82 6.58 -1.62
CA ALA A 22 0.31 5.84 -1.09
C ALA A 22 0.74 6.38 0.28
N LEU A 23 0.88 7.70 0.41
CA LEU A 23 1.22 8.33 1.68
C LEU A 23 0.17 8.06 2.76
N VAL A 24 -1.12 8.10 2.42
CA VAL A 24 -2.21 7.79 3.35
C VAL A 24 -2.11 6.36 3.84
N ILE A 25 -1.90 5.40 2.95
CA ILE A 25 -1.78 3.98 3.31
C ILE A 25 -0.56 3.74 4.19
N ILE A 26 0.59 4.31 3.83
CA ILE A 26 1.81 4.21 4.63
C ILE A 26 1.59 4.80 6.03
N GLY A 27 0.94 5.97 6.11
CA GLY A 27 0.60 6.61 7.38
C GLY A 27 -0.31 5.77 8.25
N LEU A 28 -1.36 5.17 7.67
CA LEU A 28 -2.27 4.27 8.38
C LEU A 28 -1.57 3.00 8.86
N THR A 29 -0.77 2.36 7.99
CA THR A 29 0.04 1.19 8.34
C THR A 29 1.01 1.50 9.47
N TYR A 30 1.66 2.67 9.45
CA TYR A 30 2.55 3.12 10.51
C TYR A 30 1.80 3.35 11.83
N PHE A 31 0.66 4.04 11.79
CA PHE A 31 -0.18 4.29 12.96
C PHE A 31 -0.66 2.99 13.60
N ILE A 32 -1.17 2.05 12.79
CA ILE A 32 -1.60 0.72 13.26
C ILE A 32 -0.42 -0.05 13.85
N SER A 33 0.75 0.00 13.20
CA SER A 33 1.96 -0.65 13.69
C SER A 33 2.45 -0.11 15.03
N LYS A 34 2.10 1.13 15.38
CA LYS A 34 2.54 1.75 16.62
C LYS A 34 1.60 1.45 17.79
N ASN A 35 0.32 1.21 17.50
CA ASN A 35 -0.72 1.02 18.50
C ASN A 35 -1.17 -0.44 18.67
N ASN A 36 -0.73 -1.35 17.79
CA ASN A 36 -1.01 -2.78 17.91
C ASN A 36 0.30 -3.57 17.92
N ASP A 37 0.39 -4.52 18.84
CA ASP A 37 1.54 -5.43 18.95
C ASP A 37 1.49 -6.54 17.87
N ASP A 38 0.29 -6.86 17.37
CA ASP A 38 0.09 -7.85 16.34
C ASP A 38 0.63 -7.40 14.97
N LYS A 39 1.69 -8.08 14.52
CA LYS A 39 2.38 -7.80 13.26
C LYS A 39 1.47 -7.85 12.03
N ILE A 40 0.44 -8.71 12.06
CA ILE A 40 -0.43 -8.94 10.90
C ILE A 40 -1.44 -7.79 10.67
N VAL A 41 -1.83 -7.07 11.72
CA VAL A 41 -2.84 -5.99 11.66
C VAL A 41 -2.35 -4.82 10.81
N LYS A 42 -1.03 -4.64 10.73
CA LYS A 42 -0.33 -3.62 9.92
C LYS A 42 -0.63 -3.77 8.41
N PHE A 43 -0.98 -4.98 7.97
CA PHE A 43 -1.28 -5.28 6.57
C PHE A 43 -2.74 -5.03 6.19
N TYR A 44 -3.66 -4.88 7.15
CA TYR A 44 -5.09 -4.71 6.87
C TYR A 44 -5.43 -3.55 5.93
N PRO A 45 -4.85 -2.33 6.09
CA PRO A 45 -5.12 -1.25 5.14
C PRO A 45 -4.82 -1.65 3.70
N SER A 46 -3.69 -2.32 3.49
CA SER A 46 -3.23 -2.76 2.17
C SER A 46 -4.08 -3.91 1.61
N PHE A 47 -4.47 -4.88 2.45
CA PHE A 47 -5.33 -5.99 2.04
C PHE A 47 -6.73 -5.53 1.65
N ILE A 48 -7.33 -4.63 2.43
CA ILE A 48 -8.67 -4.09 2.13
C ILE A 48 -8.63 -3.38 0.77
N ILE A 49 -7.64 -2.52 0.55
CA ILE A 49 -7.47 -1.79 -0.71
C ILE A 49 -7.19 -2.74 -1.87
N GLY A 50 -6.40 -3.79 -1.63
CA GLY A 50 -6.12 -4.82 -2.64
C GLY A 50 -7.37 -5.59 -3.08
N ILE A 51 -8.21 -6.02 -2.12
CA ILE A 51 -9.46 -6.73 -2.40
C ILE A 51 -10.44 -5.82 -3.15
N VAL A 52 -10.60 -4.58 -2.70
CA VAL A 52 -11.47 -3.59 -3.36
C VAL A 52 -10.96 -3.29 -4.79
N GLY A 53 -9.64 -3.13 -4.94
CA GLY A 53 -8.99 -2.93 -6.25
C GLY A 53 -9.20 -4.10 -7.20
N LEU A 54 -9.11 -5.35 -6.71
CA LEU A 54 -9.39 -6.56 -7.48
C LEU A 54 -10.83 -6.62 -7.95
N ALA A 55 -11.79 -6.38 -7.04
CA ALA A 55 -13.22 -6.38 -7.38
C ALA A 55 -13.54 -5.33 -8.46
N ILE A 56 -13.01 -4.12 -8.31
CA ILE A 56 -13.18 -3.05 -9.31
C ILE A 56 -12.50 -3.42 -10.62
N GLY A 57 -11.31 -4.03 -10.59
CA GLY A 57 -10.60 -4.49 -11.78
C GLY A 57 -11.38 -5.55 -12.57
N ILE A 58 -12.04 -6.49 -11.88
CA ILE A 58 -12.89 -7.51 -12.52
C ILE A 58 -14.12 -6.86 -13.17
N ILE A 59 -14.79 -5.95 -12.47
CA ILE A 59 -15.95 -5.21 -13.02
C ILE A 59 -15.55 -4.37 -14.23
N ALA A 60 -14.36 -3.76 -14.17
CA ALA A 60 -13.81 -2.99 -15.27
C ALA A 60 -13.53 -3.84 -16.50
N PHE A 61 -12.97 -5.04 -16.31
CA PHE A 61 -12.65 -5.97 -17.39
C PHE A 61 -13.91 -6.39 -18.16
N VAL A 62 -15.01 -6.67 -17.46
CA VAL A 62 -16.30 -7.01 -18.08
C VAL A 62 -16.89 -5.84 -18.88
N ASN A 63 -16.57 -4.59 -18.51
CA ASN A 63 -17.15 -3.38 -19.11
C ASN A 63 -16.14 -2.56 -19.93
N LEU A 64 -14.99 -3.13 -20.30
CA LEU A 64 -13.81 -2.42 -20.81
C LEU A 64 -14.08 -1.56 -22.06
N THR A 65 -15.06 -1.96 -22.87
CA THR A 65 -15.45 -1.25 -24.10
C THR A 65 -16.23 0.05 -23.85
N THR A 66 -16.63 0.30 -22.61
CA THR A 66 -17.36 1.51 -22.21
C THR A 66 -16.41 2.54 -21.57
N ALA A 67 -16.73 3.82 -21.72
CA ALA A 67 -15.98 4.90 -21.06
C ALA A 67 -15.95 4.74 -19.51
N ILE A 68 -17.02 4.17 -18.95
CA ILE A 68 -17.13 3.85 -17.52
C ILE A 68 -16.17 2.72 -17.15
N GLY A 69 -16.16 1.61 -17.90
CA GLY A 69 -15.26 0.48 -17.64
C GLY A 69 -13.79 0.86 -17.74
N LEU A 70 -13.43 1.75 -18.67
CA LEU A 70 -12.06 2.27 -18.76
C LEU A 70 -11.66 3.09 -17.52
N ASN A 71 -12.54 3.97 -17.02
CA ASN A 71 -12.27 4.72 -15.78
C ASN A 71 -12.15 3.79 -14.58
N LEU A 72 -13.01 2.76 -14.49
CA LEU A 72 -12.92 1.75 -13.44
C LEU A 72 -11.61 0.94 -13.54
N ALA A 73 -11.13 0.64 -14.75
CA ALA A 73 -9.86 -0.06 -14.95
C ALA A 73 -8.70 0.76 -14.39
N TRP A 74 -8.69 2.07 -14.65
CA TRP A 74 -7.71 2.99 -14.08
C TRP A 74 -7.77 3.02 -12.54
N ILE A 75 -8.97 3.11 -11.96
CA ILE A 75 -9.15 3.07 -10.50
C ILE A 75 -8.64 1.73 -9.94
N GLY A 76 -8.94 0.62 -10.60
CA GLY A 76 -8.46 -0.71 -10.21
C GLY A 76 -6.92 -0.79 -10.20
N VAL A 77 -6.27 -0.29 -11.26
CA VAL A 77 -4.80 -0.22 -11.33
C VAL A 77 -4.21 0.66 -10.23
N ILE A 78 -4.82 1.82 -9.96
CA ILE A 78 -4.40 2.74 -8.89
C ILE A 78 -4.48 2.04 -7.53
N LEU A 79 -5.61 1.39 -7.23
CA LEU A 79 -5.84 0.71 -5.95
C LEU A 79 -4.91 -0.49 -5.77
N LEU A 80 -4.74 -1.32 -6.80
CA LEU A 80 -3.84 -2.46 -6.75
C LEU A 80 -2.38 -2.04 -6.57
N SER A 81 -1.93 -1.02 -7.31
CA SER A 81 -0.57 -0.47 -7.16
C SER A 81 -0.33 0.02 -5.74
N ASN A 82 -1.31 0.71 -5.16
CA ASN A 82 -1.26 1.21 -3.80
C ASN A 82 -1.30 0.10 -2.74
N ALA A 83 -2.05 -0.98 -2.98
CA ALA A 83 -2.04 -2.16 -2.12
C ALA A 83 -0.64 -2.78 -2.05
N PHE A 84 0.07 -2.90 -3.19
CA PHE A 84 1.45 -3.37 -3.20
C PHE A 84 2.38 -2.44 -2.42
N ILE A 85 2.29 -1.13 -2.64
CA ILE A 85 3.08 -0.14 -1.88
C ILE A 85 2.84 -0.28 -0.38
N GLY A 86 1.58 -0.44 0.05
CA GLY A 86 1.24 -0.63 1.45
C GLY A 86 1.79 -1.93 2.03
N ILE A 87 1.80 -3.04 1.28
CA ILE A 87 2.42 -4.31 1.70
C ILE A 87 3.92 -4.11 1.90
N PHE A 88 4.62 -3.49 0.94
CA PHE A 88 6.05 -3.20 1.07
C PHE A 88 6.35 -2.30 2.27
N ALA A 89 5.54 -1.26 2.48
CA ALA A 89 5.68 -0.37 3.62
C ALA A 89 5.51 -1.11 4.96
N ALA A 90 4.52 -2.00 5.07
CA ALA A 90 4.30 -2.82 6.27
C ALA A 90 5.52 -3.72 6.56
N ILE A 91 6.09 -4.35 5.53
CA ILE A 91 7.30 -5.19 5.67
C ILE A 91 8.48 -4.34 6.16
N ILE A 92 8.72 -3.17 5.55
CA ILE A 92 9.81 -2.26 5.94
C ILE A 92 9.64 -1.82 7.39
N ILE A 93 8.43 -1.43 7.79
CA ILE A 93 8.13 -1.00 9.16
C ILE A 93 8.39 -2.12 10.16
N ASP A 94 8.00 -3.36 9.85
CA ASP A 94 8.23 -4.49 10.76
C ASP A 94 9.72 -4.80 10.91
N LEU A 95 10.49 -4.78 9.83
CA LEU A 95 11.95 -4.92 9.85
C LEU A 95 12.61 -3.84 10.71
N VAL A 96 12.24 -2.57 10.50
CA VAL A 96 12.80 -1.44 11.26
C VAL A 96 12.47 -1.56 12.76
N ASN A 97 11.26 -1.97 13.10
CA ASN A 97 10.86 -2.15 14.49
C ASN A 97 11.60 -3.33 15.14
N GLY A 98 11.77 -4.45 14.42
CA GLY A 98 12.53 -5.60 14.92
C GLY A 98 14.00 -5.26 15.22
N VAL A 99 14.67 -4.54 14.32
CA VAL A 99 16.07 -4.09 14.53
C VAL A 99 16.19 -3.16 15.73
N LYS A 100 15.24 -2.24 15.92
CA LYS A 100 15.22 -1.32 17.07
C LYS A 100 15.04 -2.06 18.39
N GLU A 101 14.20 -3.09 18.40
CA GLU A 101 13.91 -3.87 19.60
C GLU A 101 15.13 -4.70 20.03
N ASP A 102 15.76 -5.41 19.09
CA ASP A 102 16.97 -6.19 19.35
C ASP A 102 18.13 -5.29 19.83
N SER A 103 18.34 -4.15 19.18
CA SER A 103 19.34 -3.16 19.63
C SER A 103 19.08 -2.65 21.05
N ASN A 104 17.81 -2.51 21.46
CA ASN A 104 17.47 -2.05 22.81
C ASN A 104 17.65 -3.15 23.85
N GLN A 105 17.35 -4.41 23.51
CA GLN A 105 17.60 -5.55 24.38
C GLN A 105 19.10 -5.73 24.66
N GLN A 106 19.96 -5.65 23.64
CA GLN A 106 21.41 -5.74 23.83
C GLN A 106 21.98 -4.62 24.72
N LYS A 107 21.44 -3.40 24.62
CA LYS A 107 21.82 -2.29 25.52
C LYS A 107 21.42 -2.54 26.97
N LYS A 108 20.24 -3.13 27.22
CA LYS A 108 19.79 -3.48 28.57
C LYS A 108 20.65 -4.58 29.20
N VAL A 109 21.00 -5.62 28.43
CA VAL A 109 21.88 -6.71 28.89
C VAL A 109 23.26 -6.17 29.29
N LYS A 110 23.88 -5.31 28.47
CA LYS A 110 25.17 -4.67 28.79
C LYS A 110 25.12 -3.77 30.03
N LYS A 111 23.96 -3.19 30.36
CA LYS A 111 23.78 -2.35 31.56
C LYS A 111 23.62 -3.20 32.83
N ASN A 112 22.95 -4.35 32.74
CA ASN A 112 22.80 -5.28 33.86
C ASN A 112 24.10 -6.06 34.15
N ALA A 113 24.89 -6.39 33.13
CA ALA A 113 26.18 -7.06 33.31
C ALA A 113 27.30 -6.16 33.90
N LYS A 114 27.03 -4.85 34.06
CA LYS A 114 27.94 -3.88 34.69
C LYS A 114 27.57 -3.56 36.16
N LYS A 115 26.50 -4.14 36.68
CA LYS A 115 26.14 -4.12 38.11
C LYS A 115 26.63 -5.38 38.78
#